data_AF-A0A7Y3LHL5-F1
#
_entry.id   AF-A0A7Y3LHL5-F1
#
_cell.length_a   1.000
_cell.length_b   1.000
_cell.length_c   1.000
_cell.angle_alpha   90.00
_cell.angle_beta   90.00
_cell.angle_gamma   90.00
#
_symmetry.space_group_name_H-M   'P 1'
#
loop_
_entity.id
_entity.type
_entity.pdbx_description
1 polymer ?
#
loop_
_entity_poly.entity_id
_entity_poly.type
_entity_poly.pdbx_seq_one_letter_code
_entity_poly.pdbx_strand_id
1 'polypeptide(L)'
;MPIPKPTLTYATLVGRIVEHHRKQQGIHQEAVAQTVGISQSAYSRLEKGQTAMSVTQLRLIAEVLNTTPERLLQHTAQYANQLRAQGVDVTDEKPNSAAGVLIALGILAALFAAGNS
;
A
#
# COMPACT_ATOMS: atom_id res chain seq x y z
N MET A 1 -16.11 18.68 -17.65
CA MET A 1 -15.74 17.26 -17.47
C MET A 1 -16.10 16.86 -16.04
N PRO A 2 -16.69 15.68 -15.80
CA PRO A 2 -16.89 15.21 -14.43
C PRO A 2 -15.52 15.02 -13.76
N ILE A 3 -15.39 15.50 -12.52
CA ILE A 3 -14.19 15.28 -11.72
C ILE A 3 -14.09 13.77 -11.46
N PRO A 4 -12.93 13.14 -11.74
CA PRO A 4 -12.75 11.72 -11.47
C PRO A 4 -12.95 11.43 -9.98
N LYS A 5 -13.81 10.47 -9.63
CA LYS A 5 -13.96 10.00 -8.25
C LYS A 5 -12.60 9.46 -7.77
N PRO A 6 -12.07 9.89 -6.62
CA PRO A 6 -10.84 9.33 -6.08
C PRO A 6 -11.06 7.86 -5.73
N THR A 7 -10.20 6.96 -6.23
CA THR A 7 -10.39 5.52 -6.08
C THR A 7 -9.06 4.79 -5.94
N LEU A 8 -8.97 3.85 -5.02
CA LEU A 8 -7.80 3.03 -4.76
C LEU A 8 -8.20 1.56 -4.58
N THR A 9 -7.39 0.61 -5.07
CA THR A 9 -7.63 -0.79 -4.73
C THR A 9 -7.15 -1.11 -3.32
N TYR A 10 -7.79 -2.07 -2.66
CA TYR A 10 -7.32 -2.58 -1.38
C TYR A 10 -5.90 -3.16 -1.50
N ALA A 11 -5.60 -3.86 -2.60
CA ALA A 11 -4.24 -4.34 -2.89
C ALA A 11 -3.20 -3.21 -3.01
N THR A 12 -3.56 -2.08 -3.63
CA THR A 12 -2.70 -0.89 -3.67
C THR A 12 -2.50 -0.32 -2.29
N LEU A 13 -3.55 -0.24 -1.48
CA LEU A 13 -3.43 0.23 -0.11
C LEU A 13 -2.48 -0.66 0.72
N VAL A 14 -2.64 -1.99 0.67
CA VAL A 14 -1.73 -2.94 1.33
C VAL A 14 -0.29 -2.71 0.90
N GLY A 15 -0.04 -2.62 -0.41
CA GLY A 15 1.29 -2.36 -0.95
C GLY A 15 1.91 -1.06 -0.44
N ARG A 16 1.11 0.02 -0.36
CA ARG A 16 1.58 1.32 0.16
C ARG A 16 1.84 1.30 1.65
N ILE A 17 1.08 0.52 2.43
CA ILE A 17 1.34 0.33 3.86
C ILE A 17 2.66 -0.41 4.06
N VAL A 18 2.91 -1.48 3.29
CA VAL A 18 4.21 -2.17 3.27
C VAL A 18 5.35 -1.21 2.92
N GLU A 19 5.18 -0.43 1.85
CA GLU A 19 6.17 0.57 1.43
C GLU A 19 6.46 1.60 2.53
N HIS A 20 5.41 2.06 3.22
CA HIS A 20 5.51 3.04 4.29
C HIS A 20 6.31 2.50 5.48
N HIS A 21 5.95 1.31 6.00
CA HIS A 21 6.71 0.65 7.08
C HIS A 21 8.16 0.41 6.69
N ARG A 22 8.42 -0.05 5.45
CA ARG A 22 9.78 -0.25 4.95
C ARG A 22 10.59 1.04 4.97
N LYS A 23 10.03 2.14 4.47
CA LYS A 23 10.70 3.44 4.42
C LYS A 23 10.96 4.02 5.80
N GLN A 24 10.05 3.84 6.75
CA GLN A 24 10.26 4.25 8.15
C GLN A 24 11.47 3.56 8.80
N GLN A 25 11.80 2.34 8.37
CA GLN A 25 12.97 1.58 8.84
C GLN A 25 14.23 1.80 7.98
N GLY A 26 14.16 2.63 6.92
CA GLY A 26 15.30 2.84 6.02
C GLY A 26 15.70 1.62 5.20
N ILE A 27 14.87 0.58 5.12
CA ILE A 27 15.17 -0.67 4.42
C ILE A 27 15.04 -0.47 2.91
N HIS A 28 16.00 -0.94 2.11
CA HIS A 28 15.92 -0.88 0.64
C HIS A 28 15.04 -2.00 0.06
N GLN A 29 14.38 -1.73 -1.07
CA GLN A 29 13.53 -2.73 -1.77
C GLN A 29 14.30 -4.01 -2.12
N GLU A 30 15.57 -3.87 -2.50
CA GLU A 30 16.42 -5.01 -2.87
C GLU A 30 16.62 -5.99 -1.71
N ALA A 31 16.84 -5.50 -0.48
CA ALA A 31 17.01 -6.34 0.70
C ALA A 31 15.76 -7.19 1.00
N VAL A 32 14.58 -6.59 0.87
CA VAL A 32 13.30 -7.33 1.04
C VAL A 32 13.10 -8.32 -0.10
N ALA A 33 13.36 -7.91 -1.34
CA ALA A 33 13.20 -8.76 -2.52
C ALA A 33 14.08 -10.03 -2.45
N GLN A 34 15.34 -9.89 -2.04
CA GLN A 34 16.26 -11.01 -1.83
C GLN A 34 15.71 -12.01 -0.80
N THR A 35 15.20 -11.53 0.33
CA THR A 35 14.65 -12.38 1.39
C THR A 35 13.36 -13.09 0.96
N VAL A 36 12.51 -12.41 0.19
CA VAL A 36 11.27 -12.98 -0.36
C VAL A 36 11.53 -13.93 -1.53
N GLY A 37 12.72 -13.91 -2.12
CA GLY A 37 13.09 -14.75 -3.26
C GLY A 37 12.51 -14.26 -4.60
N ILE A 38 12.34 -12.95 -4.77
CA ILE A 38 11.82 -12.34 -6.01
C ILE A 38 12.74 -11.23 -6.51
N SER A 39 12.56 -10.79 -7.76
CA SER A 39 13.30 -9.64 -8.28
C SER A 39 12.87 -8.34 -7.56
N GLN A 40 13.79 -7.37 -7.48
CA GLN A 40 13.47 -6.02 -6.96
C GLN A 40 12.32 -5.37 -7.74
N SER A 41 12.24 -5.60 -9.06
CA SER A 41 11.14 -5.12 -9.90
C SER A 41 9.81 -5.78 -9.55
N ALA A 42 9.79 -7.08 -9.27
CA ALA A 42 8.60 -7.79 -8.82
C ALA A 42 8.15 -7.27 -7.44
N TYR A 43 9.07 -7.07 -6.51
CA TYR A 43 8.78 -6.48 -5.21
C TYR A 43 8.21 -5.06 -5.33
N SER A 44 8.78 -4.23 -6.22
CA SER A 44 8.24 -2.88 -6.52
C SER A 44 6.78 -2.91 -6.98
N ARG A 45 6.39 -3.93 -7.78
CA ARG A 45 4.99 -4.11 -8.21
C ARG A 45 4.07 -4.48 -7.05
N LEU A 46 4.56 -5.25 -6.06
CA LEU A 46 3.81 -5.57 -4.85
C LEU A 46 3.53 -4.30 -4.02
N GLU A 47 4.56 -3.48 -3.76
CA GLU A 47 4.41 -2.22 -3.02
C GLU A 47 3.47 -1.22 -3.75
N LYS A 48 3.42 -1.27 -5.08
CA LYS A 48 2.51 -0.43 -5.88
C LYS A 48 1.11 -1.03 -6.04
N GLY A 49 0.83 -2.23 -5.52
CA GLY A 49 -0.42 -2.97 -5.73
C GLY A 49 -0.70 -3.36 -7.18
N GLN A 50 0.30 -3.29 -8.06
CA GLN A 50 0.19 -3.71 -9.45
C GLN A 50 0.10 -5.24 -9.57
N THR A 51 0.57 -5.94 -8.53
CA THR A 51 0.39 -7.38 -8.35
C THR A 51 -0.07 -7.60 -6.92
N ALA A 52 -1.13 -8.39 -6.74
CA ALA A 52 -1.60 -8.75 -5.41
C ALA A 52 -0.55 -9.61 -4.70
N MET A 53 -0.30 -9.29 -3.43
CA MET A 53 0.62 -10.03 -2.59
C MET A 53 -0.05 -11.32 -2.11
N SER A 54 0.63 -12.45 -2.22
CA SER A 54 0.15 -13.69 -1.61
C SER A 54 0.29 -13.64 -0.08
N VAL A 55 -0.46 -14.48 0.62
CA VAL A 55 -0.34 -14.60 2.09
C VAL A 55 1.10 -14.95 2.49
N THR A 56 1.76 -15.84 1.74
CA THR A 56 3.16 -16.22 1.97
C THR A 56 4.11 -15.02 1.80
N GLN A 57 3.91 -14.21 0.76
CA GLN A 57 4.71 -13.00 0.53
C GLN A 57 4.49 -11.98 1.65
N LEU A 58 3.23 -11.75 2.07
CA LEU A 58 2.92 -10.84 3.17
C LEU A 58 3.59 -11.27 4.48
N ARG A 59 3.57 -12.58 4.79
CA ARG A 59 4.28 -13.15 5.94
C ARG A 59 5.78 -12.89 5.89
N LEU A 60 6.44 -13.23 4.79
CA LEU A 60 7.89 -13.03 4.62
C LEU A 60 8.29 -11.55 4.71
N ILE A 61 7.49 -10.67 4.11
CA ILE A 61 7.73 -9.23 4.15
C ILE A 61 7.57 -8.70 5.58
N ALA A 62 6.54 -9.14 6.31
CA ALA A 62 6.34 -8.74 7.69
C ALA A 62 7.54 -9.15 8.58
N GLU A 63 8.13 -10.31 8.37
CA GLU A 63 9.34 -10.75 9.07
C GLU A 63 10.53 -9.82 8.83
N VAL A 64 10.79 -9.46 7.56
CA VAL A 64 11.87 -8.50 7.21
C VAL A 64 11.64 -7.12 7.85
N LEU A 65 10.38 -6.72 7.96
CA LEU A 65 9.98 -5.45 8.57
C LEU A 65 9.81 -5.53 10.10
N ASN A 66 10.25 -6.62 10.74
CA ASN A 66 10.14 -6.82 12.20
C ASN A 66 8.71 -6.55 12.74
N THR A 67 7.70 -6.99 12.00
CA THR A 67 6.28 -6.81 12.32
C THR A 67 5.50 -8.09 12.02
N THR A 68 4.17 -8.03 12.02
CA THR A 68 3.31 -9.17 11.68
C THR A 68 2.36 -8.85 10.52
N PRO A 69 1.90 -9.85 9.75
CA PRO A 69 0.87 -9.67 8.73
C PRO A 69 -0.39 -9.01 9.27
N GLU A 70 -0.82 -9.39 10.47
CA GLU A 70 -1.99 -8.84 11.15
C GLU A 70 -1.83 -7.35 11.39
N ARG A 71 -0.64 -6.90 11.80
CA ARG A 71 -0.37 -5.48 12.04
C ARG A 71 -0.40 -4.67 10.75
N LEU A 72 0.16 -5.19 9.66
CA LEU A 72 0.10 -4.56 8.33
C LEU A 72 -1.34 -4.45 7.85
N LEU A 73 -2.14 -5.51 8.02
CA LEU A 73 -3.56 -5.52 7.63
C LEU A 73 -4.41 -4.62 8.53
N GLN A 74 -4.12 -4.53 9.82
CA GLN A 74 -4.78 -3.62 10.74
C GLN A 74 -4.55 -2.16 10.33
N HIS A 75 -3.30 -1.79 10.02
CA HIS A 75 -2.99 -0.47 9.51
C HIS A 75 -3.71 -0.22 8.17
N THR A 76 -3.71 -1.20 7.27
CA THR A 76 -4.44 -1.12 6.00
C THR A 76 -5.92 -0.82 6.23
N ALA A 77 -6.58 -1.53 7.15
CA ALA A 77 -7.99 -1.29 7.48
C ALA A 77 -8.23 0.11 8.09
N GLN A 78 -7.33 0.58 8.95
CA GLN A 78 -7.40 1.93 9.54
C GLN A 78 -7.31 3.01 8.46
N TYR A 79 -6.30 2.95 7.58
CA TYR A 79 -6.15 3.90 6.48
C TYR A 79 -7.28 3.80 5.47
N ALA A 80 -7.84 2.60 5.24
CA ALA A 80 -9.00 2.43 4.37
C ALA A 80 -10.22 3.20 4.92
N ASN A 81 -10.45 3.14 6.23
CA ASN A 81 -11.55 3.87 6.88
C ASN A 81 -11.33 5.38 6.82
N GLN A 82 -10.11 5.85 7.05
CA GLN A 82 -9.76 7.27 6.93
C GLN A 82 -9.94 7.77 5.48
N LEU A 83 -9.49 7.01 4.49
CA LEU A 83 -9.66 7.32 3.07
C LEU A 83 -11.15 7.43 2.70
N ARG A 84 -11.98 6.48 3.15
CA ARG A 84 -13.43 6.53 2.94
C ARG A 84 -14.07 7.76 3.58
N ALA A 85 -13.63 8.13 4.79
CA ALA A 85 -14.08 9.36 5.44
C ALA A 85 -13.69 10.64 4.66
N GLN A 86 -12.61 10.57 3.87
CA GLN A 86 -12.17 11.64 2.96
C GLN A 86 -12.79 11.53 1.54
N GLY A 87 -13.81 10.68 1.35
CA GLY A 87 -14.50 10.53 0.07
C GLY A 87 -13.76 9.69 -0.98
N VAL A 88 -12.70 8.98 -0.58
CA VAL A 88 -11.99 8.05 -1.46
C VAL A 88 -12.70 6.70 -1.48
N ASP A 89 -12.94 6.19 -2.68
CA ASP A 89 -13.48 4.85 -2.89
C ASP A 89 -12.37 3.80 -2.76
N VAL A 90 -12.46 2.93 -1.75
CA VAL A 90 -11.51 1.82 -1.56
C VAL A 90 -12.21 0.52 -1.94
N THR A 91 -11.82 -0.03 -3.09
CA THR A 91 -12.48 -1.12 -3.81
C THR A 91 -11.52 -2.30 -4.07
N ASP A 92 -12.04 -3.45 -4.48
CA ASP A 92 -11.23 -4.59 -4.95
C ASP A 92 -11.03 -4.57 -6.47
N GLU A 93 -11.87 -3.84 -7.19
CA GLU A 93 -11.84 -3.77 -8.64
C GLU A 93 -10.80 -2.77 -9.15
N LYS A 94 -10.28 -3.04 -10.35
CA LYS A 94 -9.33 -2.13 -10.99
C LYS A 94 -10.00 -0.77 -11.24
N PRO A 95 -9.40 0.36 -10.81
CA PRO A 95 -10.01 1.67 -10.99
C PRO A 95 -10.10 2.03 -12.48
N ASN A 96 -11.25 2.59 -12.88
CA ASN A 96 -11.51 3.00 -14.27
C ASN A 96 -10.89 4.37 -14.63
N SER A 97 -10.17 5.02 -13.70
CA SER A 97 -9.55 6.33 -13.91
C SER A 97 -8.19 6.46 -13.24
N ALA A 98 -7.15 6.73 -14.03
CA ALA A 98 -5.81 7.02 -13.52
C ALA A 98 -5.76 8.31 -12.69
N ALA A 99 -6.53 9.33 -13.07
CA ALA A 99 -6.61 10.59 -12.32
C ALA A 99 -7.25 10.38 -10.93
N GLY A 100 -8.30 9.55 -10.84
CA GLY A 100 -8.90 9.17 -9.56
C GLY A 100 -7.91 8.46 -8.63
N VAL A 101 -7.06 7.59 -9.19
CA VAL A 101 -5.98 6.93 -8.44
C VAL A 101 -4.96 7.93 -7.92
N LEU A 102 -4.53 8.89 -8.73
CA LEU A 102 -3.57 9.91 -8.30
C LEU A 102 -4.10 10.78 -7.16
N ILE A 103 -5.37 11.19 -7.23
CA ILE A 103 -6.01 11.95 -6.15
C ILE A 103 -6.05 11.12 -4.86
N ALA A 104 -6.46 9.84 -4.94
CA ALA A 104 -6.50 8.95 -3.79
C ALA A 104 -5.11 8.73 -3.16
N LEU A 105 -4.07 8.56 -3.98
CA LEU A 105 -2.68 8.43 -3.52
C LEU A 105 -2.18 9.72 -2.85
N GLY A 106 -2.57 10.89 -3.34
CA GLY A 106 -2.27 12.17 -2.70
C GLY A 106 -2.88 12.30 -1.31
N ILE A 107 -4.16 11.91 -1.17
CA ILE A 107 -4.85 11.88 0.13
C ILE A 107 -4.17 10.88 1.08
N LEU A 108 -3.82 9.68 0.60
CA LEU A 108 -3.09 8.69 1.39
C LEU A 108 -1.72 9.22 1.86
N ALA A 109 -0.96 9.90 0.99
CA ALA A 109 0.32 10.49 1.36
C ALA A 109 0.16 11.57 2.44
N ALA A 110 -0.89 12.39 2.37
CA ALA A 110 -1.20 13.36 3.42
C ALA A 110 -1.54 12.69 4.76
N LEU A 111 -2.29 11.58 4.74
CA LEU A 111 -2.56 10.79 5.95
C LEU A 111 -1.28 10.21 6.57
N PHE A 112 -0.36 9.68 5.74
CA PHE A 112 0.95 9.21 6.22
C PHE A 112 1.76 10.33 6.87
N ALA A 113 1.76 11.54 6.30
CA ALA A 113 2.47 12.68 6.87
C ALA A 113 1.87 13.12 8.21
N ALA A 114 0.54 13.15 8.31
CA ALA A 114 -0.17 13.55 9.52
C ALA A 114 -0.02 12.54 10.68
N GLY A 115 0.07 11.24 10.39
CA GLY A 115 0.25 10.19 11.41
C GLY A 115 1.69 10.03 11.92
N ASN A 116 2.65 10.77 11.36
CA ASN A 116 4.08 10.70 11.69
C ASN A 116 4.58 11.96 12.43
N SER A 117 3.65 12.80 12.91
CA SER A 117 3.86 14.02 13.69
C SER A 117 3.45 13.85 15.15
#